data_AF-A0A0F8YK32-F1
#
_entry.id   AF-A0A0F8YK32-F1
#
_cell.length_a   1.000
_cell.length_b   1.000
_cell.length_c   1.000
_cell.angle_alpha   90.00
_cell.angle_beta   90.00
_cell.angle_gamma   90.00
#
_symmetry.space_group_name_H-M   'P 1'
#
loop_
_entity.id
_entity.type
_entity.pdbx_description
1 polymer ?
#
loop_
_entity_poly.entity_id
_entity_poly.type
_entity_poly.pdbx_seq_one_letter_code
_entity_poly.pdbx_strand_id
1 'polypeptide(L)'
;MTGRERLLTALRGKTPDVVPVTWELVGRFANALTGRHDWKAMVDAHREMGSAVFNLQGVGPHLAVDLPEGYEDCAKGEEQADGSYLTTGTLTTPRGQLTGRRISNFVQGDPLVPKTIDYLVKKREDYDVFEDYVVHAARGAHPNTAQSEEARAYVGEDGLVGFWMGDSLYHVAHSRRDTEYILDLMEIPARMHRVFEAVDQLKEKE
;
A
#
# COMPACT_ATOMS: atom_id res chain seq x y z
N MET A 1 16.08 -28.02 -8.84
CA MET A 1 16.34 -26.56 -8.73
C MET A 1 15.55 -26.02 -7.55
N THR A 2 16.04 -25.00 -6.84
CA THR A 2 15.25 -24.27 -5.84
C THR A 2 14.11 -23.51 -6.51
N GLY A 3 13.11 -23.05 -5.75
CA GLY A 3 12.01 -22.25 -6.32
C GLY A 3 12.53 -20.97 -6.96
N ARG A 4 13.53 -20.33 -6.33
CA ARG A 4 14.25 -19.18 -6.87
C ARG A 4 14.98 -19.50 -8.17
N GLU A 5 15.73 -20.60 -8.23
CA GLU A 5 16.45 -21.02 -9.43
C GLU A 5 15.50 -21.28 -10.60
N ARG A 6 14.34 -21.91 -10.34
CA ARG A 6 13.30 -22.14 -11.35
C ARG A 6 12.78 -20.83 -11.93
N LEU A 7 12.42 -19.90 -11.06
CA LEU A 7 11.90 -18.61 -11.47
C LEU A 7 12.93 -17.81 -12.27
N LEU A 8 14.18 -17.73 -11.80
CA LEU A 8 15.26 -17.04 -12.52
C LEU A 8 15.58 -17.71 -13.86
N THR A 9 15.44 -19.03 -13.96
CA THR A 9 15.63 -19.77 -15.23
C THR A 9 14.53 -19.41 -16.23
N ALA A 10 13.27 -19.43 -15.79
CA ALA A 10 12.13 -19.02 -16.61
C ALA A 10 12.25 -17.55 -17.06
N LEU A 11 12.60 -16.62 -16.17
CA LEU A 11 12.80 -15.19 -16.50
C LEU A 11 13.93 -14.94 -17.50
N ARG A 12 14.89 -15.87 -17.60
CA ARG A 12 15.98 -15.83 -18.60
C ARG A 12 15.60 -16.50 -19.92
N GLY A 13 14.34 -16.91 -20.10
CA GLY A 13 13.86 -17.60 -21.29
C GLY A 13 14.38 -19.04 -21.43
N LYS A 14 14.85 -19.64 -20.33
CA LYS A 14 15.30 -21.04 -20.29
C LYS A 14 14.22 -21.94 -19.69
N THR A 15 14.31 -23.24 -19.92
CA THR A 15 13.35 -24.22 -19.39
C THR A 15 13.73 -24.64 -17.96
N PRO A 16 12.91 -24.34 -16.94
CA PRO A 16 13.10 -24.88 -15.59
C PRO A 16 12.69 -26.36 -15.51
N ASP A 17 13.13 -27.06 -14.45
CA ASP A 17 12.73 -28.46 -14.16
C ASP A 17 11.23 -28.60 -13.83
N VAL A 18 10.63 -27.53 -13.28
CA VAL A 18 9.19 -27.39 -13.01
C VAL A 18 8.77 -25.96 -13.35
N VAL A 19 7.60 -25.78 -13.95
CA VAL A 19 7.05 -24.44 -14.25
C VAL A 19 6.80 -23.68 -12.92
N PRO A 20 7.45 -22.52 -12.69
CA PRO A 20 7.17 -21.72 -11.51
C PRO A 20 5.77 -21.11 -11.61
N VAL A 21 4.99 -21.23 -10.54
CA VAL A 21 3.63 -20.68 -10.44
C VAL A 21 3.59 -19.70 -9.28
N THR A 22 2.81 -18.63 -9.41
CA THR A 22 2.45 -17.79 -8.27
C THR A 22 0.94 -17.74 -8.15
N TRP A 23 0.48 -17.64 -6.91
CA TRP A 23 -0.93 -17.51 -6.58
C TRP A 23 -1.17 -16.11 -6.03
N GLU A 24 -2.34 -15.54 -6.34
CA GLU A 24 -2.78 -14.31 -5.70
C GLU A 24 -3.26 -14.62 -4.27
N LEU A 25 -2.30 -14.79 -3.36
CA LEU A 25 -2.55 -15.11 -1.95
C LEU A 25 -2.32 -13.85 -1.14
N VAL A 26 -3.39 -13.41 -0.48
CA VAL A 26 -3.43 -12.17 0.29
C VAL A 26 -3.62 -12.51 1.77
N GLY A 27 -3.51 -11.53 2.67
CA GLY A 27 -3.67 -11.75 4.11
C GLY A 27 -4.95 -12.49 4.50
N ARG A 28 -6.04 -12.30 3.74
CA ARG A 28 -7.31 -13.02 3.95
C ARG A 28 -7.20 -14.52 3.73
N PHE A 29 -6.43 -14.95 2.71
CA PHE A 29 -6.20 -16.37 2.47
C PHE A 29 -5.30 -16.96 3.56
N ALA A 30 -4.23 -16.26 3.92
CA ALA A 30 -3.37 -16.66 5.04
C ALA A 30 -4.19 -16.80 6.34
N ASN A 31 -5.12 -15.89 6.60
CA ASN A 31 -6.01 -15.94 7.76
C ASN A 31 -6.94 -17.15 7.73
N ALA A 32 -7.53 -17.44 6.57
CA ALA A 32 -8.40 -18.61 6.41
C ALA A 32 -7.64 -19.94 6.62
N LEU A 33 -6.37 -20.00 6.22
CA LEU A 33 -5.53 -21.20 6.32
C LEU A 33 -4.89 -21.36 7.71
N THR A 34 -4.40 -20.27 8.30
CA THR A 34 -3.50 -20.30 9.47
C THR A 34 -4.07 -19.59 10.71
N GLY A 35 -5.20 -18.88 10.59
CA GLY A 35 -5.72 -18.00 11.64
C GLY A 35 -4.88 -16.73 11.86
N ARG A 36 -3.84 -16.50 11.05
CA ARG A 36 -2.95 -15.34 11.09
C ARG A 36 -2.95 -14.62 9.75
N HIS A 37 -2.71 -13.32 9.79
CA HIS A 37 -2.77 -12.45 8.61
C HIS A 37 -1.54 -11.57 8.45
N ASP A 38 -0.52 -11.75 9.29
CA ASP A 38 0.77 -11.09 9.12
C ASP A 38 1.50 -11.65 7.90
N TRP A 39 2.48 -10.90 7.40
CA TRP A 39 3.17 -11.27 6.17
C TRP A 39 3.95 -12.60 6.26
N LYS A 40 4.38 -13.04 7.46
CA LYS A 40 5.03 -14.36 7.62
C LYS A 40 4.01 -15.48 7.43
N ALA A 41 2.79 -15.30 7.92
CA ALA A 41 1.69 -16.24 7.65
C ALA A 41 1.34 -16.31 6.15
N MET A 42 1.45 -15.19 5.42
CA MET A 42 1.33 -15.20 3.95
C MET A 42 2.46 -16.02 3.30
N VAL A 43 3.70 -15.89 3.77
CA VAL A 43 4.81 -16.72 3.29
C VAL A 43 4.55 -18.20 3.53
N ASP A 44 4.08 -18.56 4.72
CA ASP A 44 3.77 -19.95 5.06
C ASP A 44 2.65 -20.51 4.17
N ALA A 45 1.60 -19.73 3.91
CA ALA A 45 0.54 -20.10 2.96
C ALA A 45 1.07 -20.28 1.52
N HIS A 46 1.96 -19.39 1.07
CA HIS A 46 2.61 -19.51 -0.24
C HIS A 46 3.46 -20.79 -0.35
N ARG A 47 4.19 -21.17 0.71
CA ARG A 47 4.96 -22.42 0.77
C ARG A 47 4.05 -23.64 0.64
N GLU A 48 2.96 -23.66 1.41
CA GLU A 48 2.00 -24.76 1.39
C GLU A 48 1.38 -24.94 0.01
N MET A 49 1.09 -23.85 -0.69
CA MET A 49 0.51 -23.85 -2.04
C MET A 49 1.55 -24.00 -3.17
N GLY A 50 2.84 -24.13 -2.85
CA GLY A 50 3.91 -24.33 -3.83
C GLY A 50 4.19 -23.11 -4.72
N SER A 51 4.11 -21.90 -4.16
CA SER A 51 4.37 -20.66 -4.89
C SER A 51 5.86 -20.43 -5.13
N ALA A 52 6.20 -19.87 -6.30
CA ALA A 52 7.56 -19.44 -6.66
C ALA A 52 7.78 -17.93 -6.48
N VAL A 53 6.69 -17.15 -6.47
CA VAL A 53 6.69 -15.74 -6.05
C VAL A 53 5.79 -15.60 -4.83
N PHE A 54 6.28 -14.87 -3.84
CA PHE A 54 5.63 -14.63 -2.57
C PHE A 54 5.08 -13.21 -2.59
N ASN A 55 3.81 -13.04 -2.96
CA ASN A 55 3.16 -11.74 -3.07
C ASN A 55 2.72 -11.29 -1.68
N LEU A 56 3.53 -10.46 -1.03
CA LEU A 56 3.30 -10.07 0.35
C LEU A 56 2.59 -8.71 0.42
N GLN A 57 1.32 -8.73 0.80
CA GLN A 57 0.57 -7.49 1.01
C GLN A 57 1.10 -6.71 2.21
N GLY A 58 1.29 -5.40 2.02
CA GLY A 58 1.80 -4.53 3.08
C GLY A 58 3.28 -4.73 3.39
N VAL A 59 4.02 -5.44 2.54
CA VAL A 59 5.47 -5.56 2.58
C VAL A 59 6.03 -5.08 1.26
N GLY A 60 7.00 -4.17 1.32
CA GLY A 60 7.64 -3.60 0.14
C GLY A 60 8.60 -2.48 0.51
N PRO A 61 9.38 -1.97 -0.46
CA PRO A 61 10.02 -0.68 -0.27
C PRO A 61 8.91 0.33 0.04
N HIS A 62 9.11 1.11 1.08
CA HIS A 62 8.22 2.21 1.40
C HIS A 62 9.06 3.46 1.62
N LEU A 63 8.42 4.61 1.54
CA LEU A 63 9.08 5.87 1.81
C LEU A 63 8.97 6.19 3.30
N ALA A 64 10.12 6.42 3.93
CA ALA A 64 10.18 7.21 5.15
C ALA A 64 10.24 8.68 4.75
N VAL A 65 9.49 9.53 5.47
CA VAL A 65 9.34 10.95 5.12
C VAL A 65 9.67 11.81 6.33
N ASP A 66 10.72 12.60 6.20
CA ASP A 66 11.05 13.64 7.19
C ASP A 66 10.27 14.92 6.85
N LEU A 67 9.15 15.14 7.55
CA LEU A 67 8.32 16.31 7.34
C LEU A 67 8.93 17.56 8.00
N PRO A 68 8.91 18.73 7.33
CA PRO A 68 9.37 19.97 7.92
C PRO A 68 8.41 20.47 9.02
N GLU A 69 8.86 21.43 9.83
CA GLU A 69 8.04 22.04 10.87
C GLU A 69 6.71 22.60 10.32
N GLY A 70 5.61 22.37 11.03
CA GLY A 70 4.26 22.75 10.61
C GLY A 70 3.58 21.74 9.68
N TYR A 71 4.25 20.65 9.32
CA TYR A 71 3.68 19.53 8.58
C TYR A 71 3.62 18.28 9.44
N GLU A 72 2.47 17.60 9.41
CA GLU A 72 2.27 16.35 10.14
C GLU A 72 1.41 15.38 9.31
N ASP A 73 1.76 14.10 9.40
CA ASP A 73 0.93 12.98 8.95
C ASP A 73 0.79 12.00 10.11
N CYS A 74 -0.42 11.89 10.66
CA CYS A 74 -0.68 11.08 11.84
C CYS A 74 -1.89 10.18 11.60
N ALA A 75 -1.76 8.90 11.93
CA ALA A 75 -2.88 7.98 12.01
C ALA A 75 -3.08 7.52 13.47
N LYS A 76 -4.32 7.60 13.94
CA LYS A 76 -4.73 7.08 15.26
C LYS A 76 -5.78 5.99 15.06
N GLY A 77 -5.56 4.86 15.71
CA GLY A 77 -6.49 3.73 15.68
C GLY A 77 -7.21 3.54 17.01
N GLU A 78 -8.47 3.16 16.95
CA GLU A 78 -9.32 2.88 18.11
C GLU A 78 -10.28 1.72 17.85
N GLU A 79 -10.35 0.79 18.81
CA GLU A 79 -11.35 -0.29 18.81
C GLU A 79 -12.71 0.26 19.21
N GLN A 80 -13.74 -0.13 18.46
CA GLN A 80 -15.11 0.29 18.66
C GLN A 80 -15.87 -0.73 19.50
N ALA A 81 -17.01 -0.33 20.09
CA ALA A 81 -17.81 -1.20 20.94
C ALA A 81 -18.37 -2.45 20.22
N ASP A 82 -18.48 -2.42 18.89
CA ASP A 82 -18.91 -3.54 18.05
C ASP A 82 -17.75 -4.45 17.59
N GLY A 83 -16.53 -4.19 18.08
CA GLY A 83 -15.31 -4.92 17.71
C GLY A 83 -14.67 -4.45 16.40
N SER A 84 -15.28 -3.51 15.67
CA SER A 84 -14.64 -2.90 14.51
C SER A 84 -13.47 -2.00 14.94
N TYR A 85 -12.57 -1.71 14.01
CA TYR A 85 -11.40 -0.86 14.28
C TYR A 85 -11.44 0.36 13.38
N LEU A 86 -11.45 1.55 13.97
CA LEU A 86 -11.47 2.82 13.26
C LEU A 86 -10.07 3.43 13.25
N THR A 87 -9.58 3.75 12.07
CA THR A 87 -8.35 4.52 11.89
C THR A 87 -8.70 5.92 11.37
N THR A 88 -8.32 6.95 12.12
CA THR A 88 -8.43 8.35 11.72
C THR A 88 -7.05 8.86 11.32
N GLY A 89 -6.90 9.25 10.06
CA GLY A 89 -5.71 9.89 9.53
C GLY A 89 -5.89 11.40 9.47
N THR A 90 -4.87 12.16 9.86
CA THR A 90 -4.85 13.62 9.82
C THR A 90 -3.59 14.09 9.12
N LEU A 91 -3.76 14.89 8.06
CA LEU A 91 -2.70 15.66 7.44
C LEU A 91 -2.81 17.11 7.88
N THR A 92 -1.73 17.67 8.42
CA THR A 92 -1.64 19.08 8.78
C THR A 92 -0.58 19.74 7.90
N THR A 93 -0.90 20.89 7.33
CA THR A 93 0.06 21.80 6.67
C THR A 93 -0.22 23.24 7.09
N PRO A 94 0.69 24.19 6.80
CA PRO A 94 0.42 25.62 7.01
C PRO A 94 -0.81 26.15 6.26
N ARG A 95 -1.26 25.44 5.21
CA ARG A 95 -2.44 25.81 4.41
C ARG A 95 -3.75 25.28 4.97
N GLY A 96 -3.70 24.33 5.90
CA GLY A 96 -4.89 23.77 6.51
C GLY A 96 -4.69 22.34 7.00
N GLN A 97 -5.79 21.73 7.40
CA GLN A 97 -5.81 20.36 7.94
C GLN A 97 -6.87 19.54 7.21
N LEU A 98 -6.50 18.31 6.84
CA LEU A 98 -7.39 17.31 6.28
C LEU A 98 -7.49 16.13 7.24
N THR A 99 -8.67 15.54 7.34
CA THR A 99 -8.90 14.33 8.15
C THR A 99 -9.64 13.30 7.33
N GLY A 100 -9.21 12.05 7.35
CA GLY A 100 -9.87 10.91 6.72
C GLY A 100 -10.09 9.80 7.74
N ARG A 101 -11.05 8.91 7.47
CA ARG A 101 -11.38 7.78 8.35
C ARG A 101 -11.58 6.50 7.55
N ARG A 102 -11.02 5.42 8.07
CA ARG A 102 -11.16 4.06 7.54
C ARG A 102 -11.60 3.14 8.66
N ILE A 103 -12.49 2.21 8.36
CA ILE A 103 -12.95 1.17 9.27
C ILE A 103 -12.47 -0.19 8.77
N SER A 104 -11.99 -1.04 9.67
CA SER A 104 -11.69 -2.46 9.42
C SER A 104 -12.36 -3.34 10.47
N ASN A 105 -12.23 -4.66 10.34
CA ASN A 105 -12.84 -5.64 11.25
C ASN A 105 -14.36 -5.50 11.47
N PHE A 106 -15.07 -4.92 10.49
CA PHE A 106 -16.53 -4.73 10.56
C PHE A 106 -17.30 -5.86 9.84
N VAL A 107 -16.60 -6.72 9.10
CA VAL A 107 -17.18 -7.91 8.44
C VAL A 107 -16.91 -9.12 9.33
N GLN A 108 -17.98 -9.79 9.78
CA GLN A 108 -17.86 -10.98 10.59
C GLN A 108 -17.05 -12.06 9.85
N GLY A 109 -15.99 -12.58 10.49
CA GLY A 109 -15.12 -13.59 9.92
C GLY A 109 -14.03 -13.06 8.97
N ASP A 110 -13.98 -11.74 8.73
CA ASP A 110 -12.98 -11.12 7.87
C ASP A 110 -12.41 -9.83 8.47
N PRO A 111 -11.28 -9.92 9.21
CA PRO A 111 -10.71 -8.77 9.90
C PRO A 111 -9.98 -7.79 8.96
N LEU A 112 -9.78 -8.14 7.69
CA LEU A 112 -8.74 -7.53 6.84
C LEU A 112 -9.26 -6.66 5.72
N VAL A 113 -10.58 -6.52 5.57
CA VAL A 113 -11.16 -5.62 4.56
C VAL A 113 -11.35 -4.25 5.19
N PRO A 114 -10.49 -3.24 4.90
CA PRO A 114 -10.77 -1.88 5.28
C PRO A 114 -11.75 -1.24 4.29
N LYS A 115 -12.56 -0.31 4.77
CA LYS A 115 -13.35 0.63 3.95
C LYS A 115 -13.08 2.06 4.38
N THR A 116 -12.90 2.94 3.40
CA THR A 116 -12.91 4.38 3.67
C THR A 116 -14.35 4.79 3.94
N ILE A 117 -14.59 5.38 5.11
CA ILE A 117 -15.91 5.91 5.50
C ILE A 117 -15.93 7.44 5.43
N ASP A 118 -14.76 8.05 5.43
CA ASP A 118 -14.59 9.50 5.30
C ASP A 118 -13.30 9.78 4.54
N TYR A 119 -13.41 10.42 3.38
CA TYR A 119 -12.27 10.66 2.52
C TYR A 119 -11.47 11.88 2.99
N LEU A 120 -10.17 11.85 2.74
CA LEU A 120 -9.24 12.90 3.14
C LEU A 120 -9.54 14.21 2.38
N VAL A 121 -9.73 14.10 1.06
CA VAL A 121 -10.13 15.18 0.15
C VAL A 121 -11.65 15.09 -0.09
N LYS A 122 -12.41 16.02 0.47
CA LYS A 122 -13.88 16.05 0.44
C LYS A 122 -14.42 17.02 -0.60
N LYS A 123 -13.71 18.12 -0.83
CA LYS A 123 -14.03 19.17 -1.80
C LYS A 123 -12.80 19.52 -2.62
N ARG A 124 -12.95 20.32 -3.67
CA ARG A 124 -11.85 20.61 -4.61
C ARG A 124 -10.76 21.46 -3.95
N GLU A 125 -11.14 22.34 -3.04
CA GLU A 125 -10.22 23.22 -2.31
C GLU A 125 -9.26 22.43 -1.40
N ASP A 126 -9.65 21.23 -0.96
CA ASP A 126 -8.80 20.38 -0.12
C ASP A 126 -7.54 19.93 -0.87
N TYR A 127 -7.56 19.90 -2.21
CA TYR A 127 -6.36 19.63 -3.00
C TYR A 127 -5.25 20.66 -2.76
N ASP A 128 -5.56 21.89 -2.33
CA ASP A 128 -4.52 22.87 -2.01
C ASP A 128 -3.68 22.46 -0.79
N VAL A 129 -4.31 21.78 0.18
CA VAL A 129 -3.62 21.24 1.37
C VAL A 129 -2.93 19.93 1.01
N PHE A 130 -3.59 19.07 0.23
CA PHE A 130 -3.04 17.79 -0.19
C PHE A 130 -1.80 17.93 -1.10
N GLU A 131 -1.85 18.80 -2.11
CA GLU A 131 -0.73 19.09 -3.01
C GLU A 131 0.47 19.67 -2.23
N ASP A 132 0.20 20.61 -1.32
CA ASP A 132 1.22 21.21 -0.46
C ASP A 132 1.90 20.18 0.45
N TYR A 133 1.13 19.27 1.04
CA TYR A 133 1.68 18.14 1.80
C TYR A 133 2.57 17.26 0.92
N VAL A 134 2.06 16.79 -0.22
CA VAL A 134 2.79 15.84 -1.09
C VAL A 134 4.11 16.44 -1.59
N VAL A 135 4.12 17.72 -1.98
CA VAL A 135 5.36 18.41 -2.42
C VAL A 135 6.41 18.43 -1.32
N HIS A 136 6.02 18.69 -0.06
CA HIS A 136 6.96 18.72 1.06
C HIS A 136 7.37 17.32 1.51
N ALA A 137 6.44 16.37 1.50
CA ALA A 137 6.72 14.96 1.73
C ALA A 137 7.74 14.44 0.71
N ALA A 138 7.56 14.75 -0.58
CA ALA A 138 8.49 14.36 -1.64
C ALA A 138 9.90 14.88 -1.37
N ARG A 139 10.08 16.09 -0.83
CA ARG A 139 11.42 16.63 -0.50
C ARG A 139 12.13 15.85 0.61
N GLY A 140 11.39 15.45 1.65
CA GLY A 140 11.92 14.70 2.79
C GLY A 140 11.91 13.17 2.62
N ALA A 141 11.31 12.66 1.55
CA ALA A 141 11.17 11.23 1.31
C ALA A 141 12.50 10.56 0.98
N HIS A 142 12.71 9.38 1.56
CA HIS A 142 13.83 8.49 1.29
C HIS A 142 13.38 7.02 1.38
N PRO A 143 14.01 6.11 0.61
CA PRO A 143 13.66 4.70 0.63
C PRO A 143 13.91 4.07 2.01
N ASN A 144 12.98 3.23 2.46
CA ASN A 144 13.15 2.32 3.57
C ASN A 144 12.88 0.88 3.11
N THR A 145 13.94 0.08 3.07
CA THR A 145 13.93 -1.31 2.59
C THR A 145 13.91 -2.34 3.71
N ALA A 146 13.92 -1.93 4.99
CA ALA A 146 14.16 -2.83 6.12
C ALA A 146 13.22 -4.05 6.13
N GLN A 147 11.91 -3.81 5.94
CA GLN A 147 10.92 -4.89 5.91
C GLN A 147 11.05 -5.78 4.66
N SER A 148 11.42 -5.19 3.52
CA SER A 148 11.67 -5.94 2.28
C SER A 148 12.89 -6.84 2.39
N GLU A 149 13.94 -6.36 3.06
CA GLU A 149 15.14 -7.14 3.33
C GLU A 149 14.85 -8.29 4.30
N GLU A 150 14.05 -8.05 5.35
CA GLU A 150 13.59 -9.10 6.25
C GLU A 150 12.79 -10.15 5.49
N ALA A 151 11.82 -9.74 4.67
CA ALA A 151 11.00 -10.65 3.89
C ALA A 151 11.83 -11.45 2.89
N ARG A 152 12.79 -10.82 2.20
CA ARG A 152 13.70 -11.49 1.27
C ARG A 152 14.54 -12.54 2.00
N ALA A 153 15.05 -12.21 3.19
CA ALA A 153 15.81 -13.15 4.01
C ALA A 153 14.94 -14.33 4.49
N TYR A 154 13.69 -14.06 4.87
CA TYR A 154 12.75 -15.06 5.36
C TYR A 154 12.26 -16.03 4.27
N VAL A 155 12.08 -15.55 3.03
CA VAL A 155 11.75 -16.39 1.86
C VAL A 155 12.98 -17.18 1.37
N GLY A 156 14.16 -16.58 1.38
CA GLY A 156 15.41 -17.27 1.04
C GLY A 156 15.40 -17.84 -0.39
N GLU A 157 15.66 -19.14 -0.51
CA GLU A 157 15.74 -19.85 -1.80
C GLU A 157 14.41 -20.44 -2.27
N ASP A 158 13.35 -20.31 -1.47
CA ASP A 158 12.02 -20.83 -1.80
C ASP A 158 11.41 -20.07 -2.99
N GLY A 159 11.82 -18.83 -3.24
CA GLY A 159 11.32 -18.03 -4.35
C GLY A 159 11.82 -16.59 -4.35
N LEU A 160 11.03 -15.69 -4.94
CA LEU A 160 11.24 -14.24 -4.86
C LEU A 160 10.10 -13.58 -4.11
N VAL A 161 10.41 -12.52 -3.36
CA VAL A 161 9.39 -11.65 -2.78
C VAL A 161 8.83 -10.76 -3.88
N GLY A 162 7.52 -10.86 -4.10
CA GLY A 162 6.74 -9.90 -4.86
C GLY A 162 6.10 -8.92 -3.88
N PHE A 163 6.20 -7.63 -4.19
CA PHE A 163 5.54 -6.58 -3.44
C PHE A 163 4.59 -5.82 -4.36
N TRP A 164 3.55 -5.26 -3.76
CA TRP A 164 2.54 -4.51 -4.50
C TRP A 164 3.03 -3.08 -4.72
N MET A 165 3.23 -2.70 -5.98
CA MET A 165 3.62 -1.34 -6.36
C MET A 165 2.36 -0.56 -6.75
N GLY A 166 2.14 0.59 -6.11
CA GLY A 166 1.05 1.50 -6.45
C GLY A 166 1.56 2.69 -7.24
N ASP A 167 0.81 3.12 -8.24
CA ASP A 167 1.08 4.34 -9.02
C ASP A 167 0.43 5.59 -8.37
N SER A 168 0.72 6.76 -8.93
CA SER A 168 0.15 8.04 -8.48
C SER A 168 -1.37 8.09 -8.66
N LEU A 169 -1.90 7.51 -9.72
CA LEU A 169 -3.34 7.41 -9.97
C LEU A 169 -4.04 6.68 -8.82
N TYR A 170 -3.51 5.53 -8.43
CA TYR A 170 -4.01 4.71 -7.34
C TYR A 170 -3.88 5.43 -6.00
N HIS A 171 -2.75 6.12 -5.75
CA HIS A 171 -2.55 6.87 -4.51
C HIS A 171 -3.61 7.97 -4.36
N VAL A 172 -3.82 8.81 -5.39
CA VAL A 172 -4.79 9.91 -5.33
C VAL A 172 -6.23 9.37 -5.29
N ALA A 173 -6.53 8.26 -5.97
CA ALA A 173 -7.85 7.65 -5.92
C ALA A 173 -8.28 7.24 -4.49
N HIS A 174 -7.33 6.95 -3.59
CA HIS A 174 -7.64 6.61 -2.20
C HIS A 174 -7.96 7.81 -1.32
N SER A 175 -7.58 9.03 -1.74
CA SER A 175 -7.78 10.24 -0.95
C SER A 175 -9.14 10.90 -1.20
N ARG A 176 -9.81 10.57 -2.31
CA ARG A 176 -11.08 11.17 -2.73
C ARG A 176 -12.10 10.11 -3.14
N ARG A 177 -13.38 10.36 -2.88
CA ARG A 177 -14.46 9.45 -3.26
C ARG A 177 -14.52 9.26 -4.78
N ASP A 178 -14.67 8.02 -5.21
CA ASP A 178 -14.46 7.57 -6.60
C ASP A 178 -15.28 8.37 -7.61
N THR A 179 -16.55 8.67 -7.31
CA THR A 179 -17.42 9.42 -8.23
C THR A 179 -16.91 10.85 -8.40
N GLU A 180 -16.59 11.52 -7.31
CA GLU A 180 -16.05 12.88 -7.28
C GLU A 180 -14.63 12.94 -7.87
N TYR A 181 -13.83 11.88 -7.70
CA TYR A 181 -12.52 11.74 -8.33
C TYR A 181 -12.63 11.64 -9.85
N ILE A 182 -13.53 10.79 -10.37
CA ILE A 182 -13.79 10.68 -11.81
C ILE A 182 -14.28 12.01 -12.39
N LEU A 183 -15.19 12.71 -11.69
CA LEU A 183 -15.64 14.04 -12.12
C LEU A 183 -14.50 15.05 -12.14
N ASP A 184 -13.60 15.02 -11.16
CA ASP A 184 -12.47 15.95 -11.11
C ASP A 184 -11.44 15.72 -12.22
N LEU A 185 -11.21 14.46 -12.60
CA LEU A 185 -10.39 14.13 -13.78
C LEU A 185 -10.93 14.78 -15.06
N MET A 186 -12.26 14.95 -15.18
CA MET A 186 -12.91 15.55 -16.35
C MET A 186 -13.06 17.07 -16.23
N GLU A 187 -13.40 17.58 -15.05
CA GLU A 187 -13.79 18.99 -14.86
C GLU A 187 -12.64 19.89 -14.44
N ILE A 188 -11.61 19.36 -13.77
CA ILE A 188 -10.42 20.12 -13.34
C ILE A 188 -9.11 19.42 -13.75
N PRO A 189 -8.95 18.96 -15.01
CA PRO A 189 -7.83 18.12 -15.43
C PRO A 189 -6.46 18.77 -15.22
N ALA A 190 -6.35 20.09 -15.43
CA ALA A 190 -5.10 20.82 -15.21
C ALA A 190 -4.67 20.83 -13.73
N ARG A 191 -5.61 20.76 -12.79
CA ARG A 191 -5.30 20.64 -11.36
C ARG A 191 -4.92 19.21 -11.02
N MET A 192 -5.67 18.23 -11.53
CA MET A 192 -5.36 16.80 -11.31
C MET A 192 -3.97 16.43 -11.83
N HIS A 193 -3.56 16.98 -12.98
CA HIS A 193 -2.21 16.81 -13.51
C HIS A 193 -1.14 17.26 -12.52
N ARG A 194 -1.28 18.45 -11.91
CA ARG A 194 -0.31 18.95 -10.92
C ARG A 194 -0.25 18.08 -9.67
N VAL A 195 -1.40 17.58 -9.22
CA VAL A 195 -1.45 16.64 -8.09
C VAL A 195 -0.72 15.34 -8.44
N PHE A 196 -0.91 14.81 -9.66
CA PHE A 196 -0.18 13.63 -10.11
C PHE A 196 1.32 13.89 -10.22
N GLU A 197 1.75 15.01 -10.79
CA GLU A 197 3.18 15.38 -10.86
C GLU A 197 3.81 15.47 -9.46
N ALA A 198 3.09 16.03 -8.49
CA ALA A 198 3.57 16.08 -7.11
C ALA A 198 3.71 14.68 -6.49
N VAL A 199 2.73 13.79 -6.72
CA VAL A 199 2.78 12.41 -6.23
C VAL A 199 3.83 11.59 -6.96
N ASP A 200 4.03 11.82 -8.25
CA ASP A 200 5.05 11.15 -9.06
C ASP A 200 6.46 11.48 -8.53
N GLN A 201 6.72 12.74 -8.15
CA GLN A 201 7.99 13.13 -7.52
C GLN A 201 8.26 12.38 -6.20
N LEU A 202 7.19 12.08 -5.45
CA LEU A 202 7.29 11.24 -4.26
C LEU A 202 7.60 9.79 -4.66
N LYS A 203 6.90 9.26 -5.66
CA LYS A 203 7.00 7.87 -6.14
C LYS A 203 8.31 7.54 -6.86
N GLU A 204 8.96 8.50 -7.53
CA GLU A 204 10.28 8.32 -8.14
C GLU A 204 11.38 7.96 -7.12
N LYS A 205 11.11 8.15 -5.83
CA LYS A 205 12.03 7.84 -4.74
C LYS A 205 11.80 6.47 -4.09
N GLU A 206 10.74 5.74 -4.47
CA GLU A 206 10.36 4.43 -3.93
C GLU A 206 11.12 3.30 -4.63
#